data_AF-A0A1X0U8U3-F1
#
_entry.id   AF-A0A1X0U8U3-F1
#
_cell.length_a   1.000
_cell.length_b   1.000
_cell.length_c   1.000
_cell.angle_alpha   90.00
_cell.angle_beta   90.00
_cell.angle_gamma   90.00
#
_symmetry.space_group_name_H-M   'P 1'
#
loop_
_entity.id
_entity.type
_entity.pdbx_description
1 polymer ?
#
loop_
_entity_poly.entity_id
_entity_poly.type
_entity_poly.pdbx_seq_one_letter_code
_entity_poly.pdbx_strand_id
1 'polypeptide(L)'
;MGADFPCMMPIRLARYEDSQTVDRGGNMVTDWDAAHAGAGDVLVFAWHLGGTEESANGHVERVISDATVFPPSSLGITARDHIELPGHAWFEIQGTPGDWDHNPWWVPGLLQVKLRKVDG
;
A
#
# COMPACT_ATOMS: atom_id res chain seq x y z
N MET A 1 -16.90 7.92 -10.85
CA MET A 1 -16.02 8.24 -11.99
C MET A 1 -14.94 7.18 -12.01
N GLY A 2 -14.72 6.53 -13.15
CA GLY A 2 -13.69 5.47 -13.27
C GLY A 2 -12.30 6.10 -13.37
N ALA A 3 -11.27 5.35 -12.99
CA ALA A 3 -9.89 5.79 -13.16
C ALA A 3 -9.60 6.04 -14.65
N ASP A 4 -8.87 7.12 -14.96
CA ASP A 4 -8.42 7.43 -16.32
C ASP A 4 -7.38 6.40 -16.83
N PHE A 5 -6.85 5.59 -15.92
CA PHE A 5 -5.82 4.59 -16.18
C PHE A 5 -6.35 3.16 -16.02
N PRO A 6 -6.11 2.28 -17.00
CA PRO A 6 -6.50 0.88 -16.89
C PRO A 6 -5.64 0.17 -15.84
N CYS A 7 -6.28 -0.32 -14.78
CA CYS A 7 -5.64 -1.17 -13.78
C CYS A 7 -5.61 -2.61 -14.30
N MET A 8 -4.42 -3.10 -14.66
CA MET A 8 -4.25 -4.41 -15.31
C MET A 8 -3.15 -5.26 -14.66
N MET A 9 -2.32 -4.69 -13.80
CA MET A 9 -1.26 -5.44 -13.13
C MET A 9 -1.80 -6.08 -11.85
N PRO A 10 -1.75 -7.40 -11.69
CA PRO A 10 -2.18 -8.04 -10.44
C PRO A 10 -1.15 -7.81 -9.33
N ILE A 11 -1.65 -7.61 -8.12
CA ILE A 11 -0.91 -7.71 -6.85
C ILE A 11 -1.79 -8.48 -5.85
N ARG A 12 -1.23 -8.95 -4.74
CA ARG A 12 -2.02 -9.51 -3.65
C ARG A 12 -2.15 -8.52 -2.50
N LEU A 13 -3.36 -8.38 -1.98
CA LEU A 13 -3.68 -7.44 -0.91
C LEU A 13 -4.21 -8.20 0.31
N ALA A 14 -3.49 -8.07 1.42
CA ALA A 14 -3.89 -8.56 2.73
C ALA A 14 -4.38 -7.39 3.58
N ARG A 15 -5.61 -7.50 4.09
CA ARG A 15 -6.22 -6.43 4.90
C ARG A 15 -5.87 -6.58 6.36
N TYR A 16 -5.71 -5.44 7.02
CA TYR A 16 -5.73 -5.41 8.47
C TYR A 16 -7.14 -5.72 8.97
N GLU A 17 -7.26 -6.80 9.73
CA GLU A 17 -8.45 -7.11 10.50
C GLU A 17 -8.07 -7.12 11.98
N ASP A 18 -8.91 -6.53 12.83
CA ASP A 18 -8.80 -6.69 14.29
C ASP A 18 -9.00 -8.17 14.61
N SER A 19 -7.90 -8.95 14.61
CA SER A 19 -7.98 -10.35 14.97
C SER A 19 -8.27 -10.46 16.47
N GLN A 20 -8.84 -11.59 16.87
CA GLN A 20 -9.06 -11.90 18.28
C GLN A 20 -7.76 -12.25 19.02
N THR A 21 -6.62 -12.22 18.34
CA THR A 21 -5.31 -12.49 18.93
C THR A 21 -4.86 -11.27 19.71
N VAL A 22 -4.58 -11.49 20.99
CA VAL A 22 -4.15 -10.45 21.92
C VAL A 22 -2.65 -10.62 22.16
N ASP A 23 -1.88 -9.56 21.95
CA ASP A 23 -0.47 -9.53 22.28
C ASP A 23 -0.26 -9.61 23.81
N ARG A 24 0.99 -9.74 24.25
CA ARG A 24 1.32 -9.78 25.68
C ARG A 24 0.88 -8.50 26.44
N GLY A 25 0.72 -7.39 25.73
CA GLY A 25 0.29 -6.10 26.27
C GLY A 25 -1.22 -5.91 26.32
N GLY A 26 -2.02 -6.86 25.82
CA GLY A 26 -3.47 -6.70 25.77
C GLY A 26 -4.00 -6.04 24.49
N ASN A 27 -3.14 -5.75 23.51
CA ASN A 27 -3.54 -5.15 22.25
C ASN A 27 -4.02 -6.23 21.28
N MET A 28 -5.10 -5.96 20.57
CA MET A 28 -5.49 -6.78 19.43
C MET A 28 -4.47 -6.60 18.31
N VAL A 29 -3.97 -7.71 17.78
CA VAL A 29 -3.01 -7.74 16.68
C VAL A 29 -3.57 -8.60 15.56
N THR A 30 -3.34 -8.21 14.31
CA THR A 30 -3.72 -9.04 13.16
C THR A 30 -2.86 -10.29 13.11
N ASP A 31 -3.47 -11.44 12.88
CA ASP A 31 -2.75 -12.64 12.46
C ASP A 31 -2.36 -12.50 10.98
N TRP A 32 -1.12 -12.08 10.75
CA TRP A 32 -0.63 -11.82 9.40
C TRP A 32 -0.46 -13.09 8.57
N ASP A 33 -0.18 -14.24 9.17
CA ASP A 33 -0.09 -15.50 8.44
C ASP A 33 -1.45 -15.89 7.86
N ALA A 34 -2.51 -15.75 8.67
CA ALA A 34 -3.88 -15.96 8.21
C ALA A 34 -4.31 -14.92 7.15
N ALA A 35 -3.97 -13.64 7.36
CA ALA A 35 -4.30 -12.57 6.43
C ALA A 35 -3.57 -12.73 5.07
N HIS A 36 -2.31 -13.16 5.06
CA HIS A 36 -1.55 -13.46 3.85
C HIS A 36 -2.09 -14.69 3.11
N ALA A 37 -2.54 -15.71 3.84
CA ALA A 37 -3.19 -16.88 3.25
C ALA A 37 -4.54 -16.53 2.61
N GLY A 38 -5.31 -15.63 3.23
CA GLY A 38 -6.60 -15.14 2.72
C GLY A 38 -6.50 -14.00 1.71
N ALA A 39 -5.30 -13.50 1.40
CA ALA A 39 -5.12 -12.32 0.57
C ALA A 39 -5.62 -12.53 -0.86
N GLY A 40 -6.41 -11.57 -1.35
CA GLY A 40 -7.02 -11.59 -2.67
C GLY A 40 -6.19 -10.86 -3.72
N ASP A 41 -6.35 -11.27 -4.98
CA ASP A 41 -5.76 -10.59 -6.13
C ASP A 41 -6.54 -9.30 -6.44
N VAL A 42 -5.81 -8.19 -6.57
CA VAL A 42 -6.37 -6.90 -6.97
C VAL A 42 -5.55 -6.33 -8.13
N LEU A 43 -6.21 -5.58 -9.01
CA LEU A 43 -5.56 -4.96 -10.16
C LEU A 43 -5.14 -3.53 -9.83
N VAL A 44 -3.91 -3.18 -10.20
CA VAL A 44 -3.34 -1.84 -10.07
C VAL A 44 -2.87 -1.32 -11.42
N PHE A 45 -2.64 0.00 -11.50
CA PHE A 45 -2.13 0.60 -12.72
C PHE A 45 -0.68 0.20 -12.96
N ALA A 46 0.19 0.37 -11.96
CA ALA A 46 1.60 0.02 -12.03
C ALA A 46 2.23 -0.14 -10.65
N TRP A 47 3.42 -0.75 -10.61
CA TRP A 47 4.31 -0.73 -9.47
C TRP A 47 5.77 -0.72 -9.94
N HIS A 48 6.67 -0.24 -9.10
CA HIS A 48 8.12 -0.35 -9.32
C HIS A 48 8.86 -0.57 -8.01
N LEU A 49 10.03 -1.19 -8.09
CA LEU A 49 10.93 -1.37 -6.97
C LEU A 49 11.85 -0.17 -6.84
N GLY A 50 12.21 0.13 -5.60
CA GLY A 50 13.05 1.26 -5.22
C GLY A 50 12.35 2.59 -5.44
N GLY A 51 12.80 3.58 -4.70
CA GLY A 51 12.35 4.95 -4.83
C GLY A 51 12.98 5.79 -3.74
N THR A 52 13.46 6.97 -4.12
CA THR A 52 13.82 7.97 -3.13
C THR A 52 13.19 9.28 -3.54
N GLU A 53 12.33 9.79 -2.69
CA GLU A 53 11.77 11.12 -2.86
C GLU A 53 12.47 12.08 -1.89
N GLU A 54 12.76 13.28 -2.37
CA GLU A 54 13.16 14.37 -1.49
C GLU A 54 11.93 14.84 -0.73
N SER A 55 12.05 14.96 0.59
CA SER A 55 11.00 15.54 1.40
C SER A 55 10.84 17.01 1.02
N ALA A 56 9.65 17.42 0.61
CA ALA A 56 9.36 18.78 0.15
C ALA A 56 9.61 19.87 1.21
N ASN A 57 9.86 19.49 2.47
CA ASN A 57 9.93 20.37 3.62
C ASN A 57 11.35 20.78 4.04
N GLY A 58 12.38 20.61 3.21
CA GLY A 58 13.74 21.12 3.49
C GLY A 58 14.46 20.47 4.68
N HIS A 59 13.84 19.47 5.31
CA HIS A 59 14.45 18.59 6.31
C HIS A 59 15.02 17.35 5.63
N VAL A 60 16.21 16.94 6.09
CA VAL A 60 17.05 15.82 5.59
C VAL A 60 16.43 14.44 5.88
N GLU A 61 15.11 14.32 5.97
CA GLU A 61 14.44 13.04 6.14
C GLU A 61 14.09 12.48 4.77
N ARG A 62 15.10 11.88 4.13
CA ARG A 62 14.93 11.11 2.90
C ARG A 62 14.15 9.84 3.23
N VAL A 63 12.90 9.75 2.79
CA VAL A 63 12.13 8.51 2.89
C VAL A 63 12.60 7.60 1.76
N ILE A 64 13.32 6.56 2.13
CA ILE A 64 13.70 5.47 1.22
C ILE A 64 12.55 4.47 1.25
N SER A 65 11.89 4.29 0.11
CA SER A 65 10.86 3.28 -0.07
C SER A 65 11.44 2.11 -0.88
N ASP A 66 11.14 0.89 -0.47
CA ASP A 66 11.58 -0.32 -1.16
C ASP A 66 10.77 -0.57 -2.44
N ALA A 67 9.56 -0.04 -2.52
CA ALA A 67 8.71 -0.05 -3.70
C ALA A 67 7.63 1.04 -3.66
N THR A 68 7.02 1.32 -4.81
CA THR A 68 5.84 2.18 -4.94
C THR A 68 4.81 1.49 -5.81
N VAL A 69 3.54 1.54 -5.42
CA VAL A 69 2.41 1.00 -6.18
C VAL A 69 1.34 2.07 -6.43
N PHE A 70 0.67 1.97 -7.57
CA PHE A 70 -0.37 2.89 -8.03
C PHE A 70 -1.73 2.18 -8.14
N PRO A 71 -2.42 1.93 -7.02
CA PRO A 71 -3.74 1.29 -7.04
C PRO A 71 -4.86 2.29 -7.35
N PRO A 72 -6.05 1.81 -7.76
CA PRO A 72 -7.21 2.68 -7.89
C PRO A 72 -7.66 3.22 -6.52
N SER A 73 -8.07 4.48 -6.48
CA SER A 73 -8.51 5.14 -5.23
C SER A 73 -9.76 4.49 -4.61
N SER A 74 -10.62 3.90 -5.44
CA SER A 74 -11.78 3.13 -5.02
C SER A 74 -11.45 1.86 -4.22
N LEU A 75 -10.21 1.39 -4.24
CA LEU A 75 -9.80 0.19 -3.52
C LEU A 75 -9.74 0.40 -2.01
N GLY A 76 -9.67 1.65 -1.53
CA GLY A 76 -9.67 1.96 -0.10
C GLY A 76 -8.50 1.31 0.65
N ILE A 77 -7.31 1.29 0.05
CA ILE A 77 -6.09 0.82 0.71
C ILE A 77 -5.72 1.75 1.85
N THR A 78 -5.32 1.19 2.99
CA THR A 78 -4.94 1.96 4.18
C THR A 78 -3.49 1.67 4.57
N ALA A 79 -2.90 2.52 5.41
CA ALA A 79 -1.55 2.34 5.93
C ALA A 79 -1.33 1.07 6.77
N ARG A 80 -2.41 0.36 7.15
CA ARG A 80 -2.34 -0.87 7.95
C ARG A 80 -2.32 -2.13 7.10
N ASP A 81 -2.60 -2.04 5.80
CA ASP A 81 -2.68 -3.20 4.93
C ASP A 81 -1.28 -3.65 4.46
N HIS A 82 -1.17 -4.92 4.05
CA HIS A 82 0.04 -5.46 3.43
C HIS A 82 -0.19 -5.78 1.95
N ILE A 83 0.84 -5.60 1.13
CA ILE A 83 0.82 -5.84 -0.31
C ILE A 83 1.95 -6.79 -0.70
N GLU A 84 1.63 -7.82 -1.47
CA GLU A 84 2.62 -8.67 -2.14
C GLU A 84 2.66 -8.30 -3.63
N LEU A 85 3.86 -7.94 -4.08
CA LEU A 85 4.12 -7.68 -5.49
C LEU A 85 4.50 -8.99 -6.19
N PRO A 86 4.06 -9.24 -7.45
CA PRO A 86 4.36 -10.47 -8.17
C PRO A 86 5.86 -10.80 -8.21
N GLY A 87 6.24 -11.96 -7.68
CA GLY A 87 7.64 -12.41 -7.64
C GLY A 87 8.49 -11.76 -6.54
N HIS A 88 7.88 -11.02 -5.61
CA HIS A 88 8.53 -10.37 -4.47
C HIS A 88 7.88 -10.76 -3.14
N ALA A 89 8.46 -10.28 -2.04
CA ALA A 89 7.94 -10.54 -0.70
C ALA A 89 6.73 -9.66 -0.36
N TRP A 90 6.19 -9.83 0.85
CA TRP A 90 5.22 -8.91 1.43
C TRP A 90 5.86 -7.58 1.81
N PHE A 91 5.10 -6.53 1.59
CA PHE A 91 5.45 -5.16 1.94
C PHE A 91 4.36 -4.55 2.82
N GLU A 92 4.80 -3.74 3.77
CA GLU A 92 3.97 -2.90 4.62
C GLU A 92 3.87 -1.49 4.03
N ILE A 93 2.69 -0.89 4.13
CA ILE A 93 2.42 0.42 3.56
C ILE A 93 2.99 1.52 4.46
N GLN A 94 3.80 2.39 3.86
CA GLN A 94 4.44 3.49 4.56
C GLN A 94 3.60 4.75 4.48
N GLY A 95 3.08 5.16 5.64
CA GLY A 95 2.32 6.41 5.78
C GLY A 95 0.98 6.38 5.07
N THR A 96 0.38 7.56 4.91
CA THR A 96 -0.91 7.69 4.23
C THR A 96 -0.70 7.67 2.72
N PRO A 97 -1.47 6.87 1.96
CA PRO A 97 -1.47 6.92 0.49
C PRO A 97 -1.62 8.36 -0.03
N GLY A 98 -0.80 8.74 -1.00
CA GLY A 98 -0.93 10.01 -1.71
C GLY A 98 -2.18 9.97 -2.60
N ASP A 99 -3.09 10.92 -2.39
CA ASP A 99 -4.35 11.03 -3.13
C ASP A 99 -4.42 12.35 -3.89
N TRP A 100 -4.59 12.26 -5.21
CA TRP A 100 -4.67 13.40 -6.12
C TRP A 100 -6.08 13.66 -6.63
N ASP A 101 -7.09 12.90 -6.17
CA ASP A 101 -8.46 12.98 -6.68
C ASP A 101 -9.23 14.20 -6.16
N HIS A 102 -8.66 14.95 -5.22
CA HIS A 102 -9.23 16.20 -4.70
C HIS A 102 -8.85 17.45 -5.53
N ASN A 103 -8.16 17.25 -6.67
CA ASN A 103 -7.65 18.34 -7.49
C ASN A 103 -8.72 18.93 -8.44
N PRO A 104 -8.86 20.27 -8.55
CA PRO A 104 -9.89 20.90 -9.40
C PRO A 104 -9.74 20.67 -10.91
N TRP A 105 -8.54 20.33 -11.39
CA TRP A 105 -8.25 20.29 -12.83
C TRP A 105 -8.16 18.88 -13.40
N TRP A 106 -7.79 17.88 -12.59
CA TRP A 106 -7.61 16.50 -13.05
C TRP A 106 -7.71 15.53 -11.89
N VAL A 107 -8.45 14.43 -12.11
CA VAL A 107 -8.74 13.38 -11.14
C VAL A 107 -8.29 12.04 -11.75
N PRO A 108 -7.08 11.56 -11.45
CA PRO A 108 -6.54 10.35 -12.06
C PRO A 108 -7.27 9.06 -11.65
N GLY A 109 -7.92 9.05 -10.48
CA GLY A 109 -8.52 7.85 -9.91
C GLY A 109 -7.49 6.86 -9.34
N LEU A 110 -6.28 7.33 -9.03
CA LEU A 110 -5.16 6.52 -8.57
C LEU A 110 -4.56 7.10 -7.28
N LEU A 111 -4.11 6.20 -6.41
CA LEU A 111 -3.29 6.55 -5.26
C LEU A 111 -1.81 6.33 -5.57
N GLN A 112 -0.93 7.01 -4.83
CA GLN A 112 0.49 6.68 -4.75
C GLN A 112 0.76 6.06 -3.38
N VAL A 113 1.11 4.77 -3.36
CA VAL A 113 1.34 4.04 -2.11
C VAL A 113 2.81 3.65 -2.03
N LYS A 114 3.48 4.11 -0.97
CA LYS A 114 4.88 3.77 -0.68
C LYS A 114 4.93 2.51 0.16
N LEU A 115 5.89 1.65 -0.15
CA LEU A 115 6.03 0.34 0.44
C LEU A 115 7.39 0.19 1.10
N ARG A 116 7.41 -0.49 2.25
CA ARG A 116 8.62 -0.97 2.91
C ARG A 116 8.54 -2.49 3.01
N LYS A 117 9.65 -3.17 2.79
CA LYS A 117 9.70 -4.62 2.86
C LYS A 117 9.47 -5.07 4.31
N VAL A 118 8.61 -6.06 4.50
CA VAL A 118 8.49 -6.74 5.80
C VAL A 118 9.69 -7.68 5.93
N ASP A 119 10.56 -7.42 6.90
CA ASP A 119 11.56 -8.39 7.33
C ASP A 119 10.88 -9.38 8.29
N GLY A 120 10.78 -10.63 7.86
CA GLY A 120 10.35 -11.77 8.69
C GLY A 120 11.54 -12.50 9.29
#